data_AF-A0A4Q8TVM0-F1
#
_entry.id   AF-A0A4Q8TVM0-F1
#
_cell.length_a   1.000
_cell.length_b   1.000
_cell.length_c   1.000
_cell.angle_alpha   90.00
_cell.angle_beta   90.00
_cell.angle_gamma   90.00
#
_symmetry.space_group_name_H-M   'P 1'
#
loop_
_entity.id
_entity.type
_entity.pdbx_description
1 polymer ?
#
loop_
_entity_poly.entity_id
_entity_poly.type
_entity_poly.pdbx_seq_one_letter_code
_entity_poly.pdbx_strand_id
1 'polypeptide(L)'
;MARSTKSYEERMLQLEKKEQESLEKAKQYAAQKRELKKRQKDVETKKRTHRLCQIGGAVESVLGSAIEEEDIPKLIGFLKRQEANGKFFSKAMQKEPVANTEEV
;
A
#
# COMPACT_ATOMS: atom_id res chain seq x y z
N MET A 1 -29.21 -51.83 16.77
CA MET A 1 -28.25 -50.77 16.36
C MET A 1 -27.07 -50.80 17.33
N ALA A 2 -26.00 -51.53 17.01
CA ALA A 2 -24.82 -51.62 17.87
C ALA A 2 -24.03 -50.30 17.81
N ARG A 3 -24.01 -49.56 18.92
CA ARG A 3 -23.12 -48.40 19.06
C ARG A 3 -21.71 -48.95 19.27
N SER A 4 -20.89 -48.96 18.23
CA SER A 4 -19.47 -49.28 18.33
C SER A 4 -18.81 -48.27 19.27
N THR A 5 -18.42 -48.72 20.46
CA THR A 5 -17.62 -47.96 21.42
C THR A 5 -16.20 -47.88 20.87
N LYS A 6 -15.90 -46.86 20.06
CA LYS A 6 -14.52 -46.58 19.62
C LYS A 6 -13.57 -46.69 20.81
N SER A 7 -12.48 -47.44 20.62
CA SER A 7 -11.42 -47.53 21.63
C SER A 7 -10.94 -46.12 21.95
N TYR A 8 -10.54 -45.89 23.20
CA TYR A 8 -10.01 -44.60 23.63
C TYR A 8 -8.84 -44.17 22.73
N GLU A 9 -7.99 -45.11 22.34
CA GLU A 9 -6.86 -44.90 21.42
C GLU A 9 -7.29 -44.41 20.03
N GLU A 10 -8.33 -45.01 19.44
CA GLU A 10 -8.83 -44.58 18.13
C GLU A 10 -9.42 -43.17 18.15
N ARG A 11 -9.97 -42.74 19.29
CA ARG A 11 -10.46 -41.37 19.49
C ARG A 11 -9.31 -40.38 19.64
N MET A 12 -8.26 -40.76 20.37
CA MET A 12 -7.04 -39.94 20.50
C MET A 12 -6.39 -39.70 19.14
N LEU A 13 -6.20 -40.75 18.33
CA LEU A 13 -5.60 -40.63 17.00
C LEU A 13 -6.45 -39.79 16.02
N GLN A 14 -7.79 -39.83 16.15
CA GLN A 14 -8.67 -38.95 15.37
C GLN A 14 -8.56 -37.47 15.77
N LEU A 15 -8.31 -37.18 17.04
CA LEU A 15 -8.10 -35.80 17.51
C LEU A 15 -6.75 -35.27 17.05
N GLU A 16 -5.67 -36.06 17.17
CA GLU A 16 -4.34 -35.70 16.68
C GLU A 16 -4.34 -35.43 15.16
N LYS A 17 -5.00 -36.29 14.38
CA LYS A 17 -5.12 -36.09 12.93
C LYS A 17 -5.87 -34.79 12.60
N LYS A 18 -6.95 -34.48 13.32
CA LYS A 18 -7.68 -33.21 13.15
C LYS A 18 -6.83 -32.00 13.55
N GLU A 19 -6.05 -32.13 14.62
CA GLU A 19 -5.12 -31.10 15.05
C GLU A 19 -4.08 -30.83 13.97
N GLN A 20 -3.44 -31.87 13.43
CA GLN A 20 -2.46 -31.74 12.36
C GLN A 20 -3.06 -31.14 11.08
N GLU A 21 -4.23 -31.60 10.63
CA GLU A 21 -4.94 -31.02 9.49
C GLU A 21 -5.28 -29.53 9.72
N SER A 22 -5.64 -29.15 10.95
CA SER A 22 -5.92 -27.77 11.31
C SER A 22 -4.66 -26.89 11.25
N LEU A 23 -3.53 -27.41 11.71
CA LEU A 23 -2.23 -26.74 11.68
C LEU A 23 -1.74 -26.56 10.23
N GLU A 24 -1.93 -27.55 9.37
CA GLU A 24 -1.60 -27.44 7.95
C GLU A 24 -2.46 -26.40 7.24
N LYS A 25 -3.78 -26.40 7.48
CA LYS A 25 -4.68 -25.35 6.96
C LYS A 25 -4.28 -23.97 7.46
N ALA A 26 -3.95 -23.82 8.74
CA ALA A 26 -3.50 -22.55 9.30
C ALA A 26 -2.20 -22.05 8.63
N LYS A 27 -1.24 -22.95 8.36
CA LYS A 27 -0.02 -22.62 7.61
C LYS A 27 -0.33 -22.18 6.17
N GLN A 28 -1.23 -22.88 5.48
CA GLN A 28 -1.67 -22.51 4.13
C GLN A 28 -2.35 -21.14 4.12
N TYR A 29 -3.27 -20.87 5.04
CA TYR A 29 -3.93 -19.55 5.14
C TYR A 29 -2.94 -18.44 5.48
N ALA A 30 -1.96 -18.70 6.35
CA ALA A 30 -0.91 -17.73 6.65
C ALA A 30 -0.06 -17.42 5.42
N ALA A 31 0.27 -18.43 4.60
CA ALA A 31 0.98 -18.25 3.34
C ALA A 31 0.16 -17.44 2.33
N GLN A 32 -1.11 -17.81 2.12
CA GLN A 32 -2.03 -17.09 1.22
C GLN A 32 -2.20 -15.62 1.65
N LYS A 33 -2.36 -15.35 2.96
CA LYS A 33 -2.47 -13.99 3.48
C LYS A 33 -1.20 -13.17 3.24
N ARG A 34 -0.02 -13.78 3.37
CA ARG A 34 1.26 -13.11 3.05
C ARG A 34 1.35 -12.79 1.56
N GLU A 35 0.96 -13.73 0.71
CA GLU A 35 0.97 -13.52 -0.74
C GLU A 35 0.00 -12.42 -1.18
N LEU A 36 -1.23 -12.43 -0.67
CA LEU A 36 -2.21 -11.37 -0.93
C LEU A 36 -1.70 -10.00 -0.49
N LYS A 37 -1.08 -9.90 0.69
CA LYS A 37 -0.46 -8.65 1.15
C LYS A 37 0.67 -8.20 0.23
N LYS A 38 1.50 -9.12 -0.28
CA LYS A 38 2.56 -8.79 -1.23
C LYS A 38 1.97 -8.24 -2.53
N ARG A 39 0.98 -8.92 -3.10
CA ARG A 39 0.28 -8.48 -4.32
C ARG A 39 -0.37 -7.11 -4.16
N GLN A 40 -1.00 -6.84 -3.02
CA GLN A 40 -1.57 -5.51 -2.73
C GLN A 40 -0.48 -4.42 -2.73
N LYS A 41 0.64 -4.64 -2.04
CA LYS A 41 1.77 -3.71 -2.03
C LYS A 41 2.36 -3.49 -3.42
N ASP A 42 2.44 -4.53 -4.24
CA ASP A 42 2.96 -4.42 -5.61
C ASP A 42 2.03 -3.56 -6.48
N VAL A 43 0.71 -3.75 -6.35
CA VAL A 43 -0.29 -2.93 -7.06
C VAL A 43 -0.24 -1.47 -6.62
N GLU A 44 -0.16 -1.21 -5.31
CA GLU A 44 -0.03 0.14 -4.77
C GLU A 44 1.26 0.83 -5.23
N THR A 45 2.38 0.10 -5.20
CA THR A 45 3.68 0.59 -5.70
C THR A 45 3.61 0.93 -7.18
N LYS A 46 3.03 0.06 -8.02
CA LYS A 46 2.87 0.33 -9.45
C LYS A 46 2.01 1.57 -9.72
N LYS A 47 0.88 1.72 -9.02
CA LYS A 47 0.03 2.91 -9.12
C LYS A 47 0.77 4.18 -8.70
N ARG A 48 1.56 4.10 -7.61
CA ARG A 48 2.38 5.23 -7.14
C ARG A 48 3.43 5.60 -8.17
N THR A 49 4.21 4.64 -8.68
CA THR A 49 5.27 4.90 -9.67
C THR A 49 4.68 5.47 -10.96
N HIS A 50 3.59 4.92 -11.48
CA HIS A 50 2.93 5.45 -12.67
C HIS A 50 2.50 6.91 -12.47
N ARG A 51 1.89 7.24 -11.33
CA ARG A 51 1.50 8.62 -11.00
C ARG A 51 2.72 9.55 -10.92
N LEU A 52 3.83 9.11 -10.32
CA LEU A 52 5.05 9.92 -10.25
C LEU A 52 5.64 10.19 -11.64
N CYS A 53 5.65 9.19 -12.52
CA CYS A 53 6.08 9.35 -13.91
C CYS A 53 5.18 10.33 -14.68
N GLN A 54 3.86 10.26 -14.49
CA GLN A 54 2.91 11.20 -15.10
C GLN A 54 3.16 12.65 -14.66
N ILE A 55 3.49 12.85 -13.37
CA ILE A 55 3.87 14.17 -12.87
C ILE A 55 5.14 14.66 -13.55
N GLY A 56 6.17 13.81 -13.65
CA GLY A 56 7.41 14.14 -14.37
C GLY A 56 7.15 14.58 -15.82
N GLY A 57 6.42 13.74 -16.58
CA GLY A 57 6.04 14.06 -17.96
C GLY A 57 5.19 15.33 -18.08
N ALA A 58 4.33 15.62 -17.10
CA ALA A 58 3.58 16.88 -17.09
C ALA A 58 4.52 18.09 -16.94
N VAL A 59 5.52 18.02 -16.07
CA VAL A 59 6.50 19.12 -15.91
C VAL A 59 7.34 19.28 -17.18
N GLU A 60 7.85 18.18 -17.76
CA GLU A 60 8.59 18.22 -19.02
C GLU A 60 7.76 18.78 -20.18
N SER A 61 6.46 18.45 -20.24
CA SER A 61 5.56 18.99 -21.27
C SER A 61 5.37 20.50 -21.19
N VAL A 62 5.46 21.08 -19.99
CA VAL A 62 5.39 22.53 -19.77
C VAL A 62 6.71 23.20 -20.12
N LEU A 63 7.84 22.55 -19.85
CA LEU A 63 9.17 23.10 -20.15
C LEU A 63 9.58 22.93 -21.62
N GLY A 64 9.04 21.93 -22.31
CA GLY A 64 9.44 21.58 -23.69
C GLY A 64 10.82 20.92 -23.78
N SER A 65 11.40 20.51 -22.65
CA SER A 65 12.70 19.83 -22.55
C SER A 65 12.65 18.75 -21.47
N ALA A 66 13.51 17.74 -21.60
CA ALA A 66 13.69 16.71 -20.57
C ALA A 66 14.25 17.33 -19.28
N ILE A 67 13.88 16.76 -18.13
CA ILE A 67 14.42 17.13 -16.81
C ILE A 67 15.45 16.08 -16.41
N GLU A 68 16.69 16.51 -16.25
CA GLU A 68 17.77 15.65 -15.77
C GLU A 68 17.88 15.69 -14.23
N GLU A 69 18.64 14.76 -13.65
CA GLU A 69 18.80 14.65 -12.19
C GLU A 69 19.35 15.95 -11.54
N GLU A 70 20.16 16.69 -12.29
CA GLU A 70 20.79 17.95 -11.88
C GLU A 70 19.77 19.11 -11.74
N ASP A 71 18.62 19.02 -12.40
CA ASP A 71 17.57 20.03 -12.38
C ASP A 71 16.57 19.82 -11.23
N ILE A 72 16.54 18.62 -10.64
CA ILE A 72 15.66 18.29 -9.51
C ILE A 72 15.81 19.27 -8.33
N PRO A 73 17.03 19.64 -7.87
CA PRO A 73 17.18 20.64 -6.82
C PRO A 73 16.61 22.01 -7.19
N LYS A 74 16.73 22.43 -8.45
CA LYS A 74 16.17 23.70 -8.95
C LYS A 74 14.65 23.66 -8.94
N LEU A 75 14.04 22.56 -9.41
CA LEU A 75 12.60 22.35 -9.39
C LEU A 75 12.04 22.38 -7.96
N ILE A 76 12.70 21.69 -7.02
CA ILE A 76 12.32 21.71 -5.59
C ILE A 76 12.41 23.14 -5.04
N GLY A 77 13.51 23.85 -5.35
CA GLY A 77 13.71 25.24 -4.93
C GLY A 77 12.61 26.17 -5.46
N PHE A 78 12.23 26.00 -6.73
CA PHE A 78 11.12 26.72 -7.34
C PHE A 78 9.80 26.44 -6.61
N LEU A 79 9.41 25.17 -6.44
CA LEU A 79 8.15 24.81 -5.78
C LEU A 79 8.07 25.33 -4.34
N LYS A 80 9.16 25.23 -3.57
CA LYS A 80 9.23 25.80 -2.22
C LYS A 80 9.05 27.32 -2.22
N ARG A 81 9.64 28.02 -3.19
CA ARG A 81 9.48 29.46 -3.34
C ARG A 81 8.04 29.83 -3.71
N GLN A 82 7.39 29.05 -4.58
CA GLN A 82 5.96 29.24 -4.89
C GLN A 82 5.07 29.07 -3.66
N GLU A 83 5.40 28.13 -2.77
CA GLU A 83 4.69 27.98 -1.51
C GLU A 83 4.94 29.15 -0.55
N ALA A 84 6.19 29.59 -0.40
CA ALA A 84 6.55 30.71 0.47
C ALA A 84 5.96 32.05 0.01
N ASN A 85 5.88 32.28 -1.30
CA ASN A 85 5.44 33.57 -1.87
C ASN A 85 3.91 33.77 -1.87
N GLY A 86 3.12 32.75 -1.48
CA GLY A 86 1.67 32.88 -1.46
C GLY A 86 0.88 31.59 -1.63
N LYS A 87 1.49 30.42 -1.39
CA LYS A 87 0.90 29.09 -1.58
C LYS A 87 0.43 28.86 -3.02
N PHE A 88 1.14 29.43 -4.01
CA PHE A 88 0.70 29.41 -5.40
C PHE A 88 0.53 27.99 -5.94
N PHE A 89 1.43 27.08 -5.57
CA PHE A 89 1.36 25.70 -6.04
C PHE A 89 0.21 24.95 -5.35
N SER A 90 0.08 25.05 -4.02
CA SER A 90 -1.04 24.44 -3.28
C SER A 90 -2.41 24.97 -3.73
N LYS A 91 -2.53 26.27 -4.03
CA LYS A 91 -3.76 26.88 -4.59
C LYS A 91 -4.11 26.32 -5.96
N ALA A 92 -3.14 26.30 -6.88
CA ALA A 92 -3.33 25.75 -8.22
C ALA A 92 -3.74 24.27 -8.17
N MET A 93 -3.20 23.52 -7.21
CA MET A 93 -3.52 22.10 -7.00
C MET A 93 -4.79 21.87 -6.17
N GLN A 94 -5.45 22.92 -5.68
CA GLN A 94 -6.59 22.83 -4.76
C GLN A 94 -6.26 21.97 -3.51
N LYS A 95 -5.04 22.13 -3.00
CA LYS A 95 -4.46 21.43 -1.84
C LYS A 95 -4.14 22.36 -0.67
N GLU A 96 -4.71 23.57 -0.65
CA GLU A 96 -4.59 24.41 0.53
C GLU A 96 -5.11 23.66 1.76
N PRO A 97 -4.38 23.69 2.89
CA PRO A 97 -4.95 23.19 4.13
C PRO A 97 -6.18 24.04 4.40
N VAL A 98 -7.36 23.41 4.38
CA VAL A 98 -8.57 24.02 4.92
C VAL A 98 -8.20 24.39 6.36
N ALA A 99 -8.11 25.68 6.63
CA ALA A 99 -7.97 26.14 8.00
C ALA A 99 -9.28 25.74 8.69
N ASN A 100 -9.28 24.57 9.33
CA ASN A 100 -10.27 24.28 10.35
C ASN A 100 -9.93 25.21 11.52
N THR A 101 -10.38 26.45 11.41
CA THR A 101 -10.74 27.27 12.55
C THR A 101 -12.01 26.66 13.15
N GLU A 102 -11.86 25.55 13.86
CA GLU A 102 -12.74 25.26 14.98
C GLU A 102 -12.07 25.88 16.21
N GLU A 103 -12.23 27.19 16.33
CA GLU A 103 -12.28 27.85 17.62
C GLU A 103 -13.70 27.65 18.20
N VAL A 104 -13.74 27.47 19.52
CA VAL A 104 -14.88 27.32 20.47
C VAL A 104 -15.32 25.88 20.74
#